data_AF-A0AAV6B198-F1
#
_entry.id   AF-A0AAV6B198-F1
#
_cell.length_a   1.000
_cell.length_b   1.000
_cell.length_c   1.000
_cell.angle_alpha   90.00
_cell.angle_beta   90.00
_cell.angle_gamma   90.00
#
_symmetry.space_group_name_H-M   'P 1'
#
loop_
_entity.id
_entity.type
_entity.pdbx_description
1 polymer ?
#
loop_
_entity_poly.entity_id
_entity_poly.type
_entity_poly.pdbx_seq_one_letter_code
_entity_poly.pdbx_strand_id
1 'polypeptide(L)'
;SILFVLVLPHRHPIGDRSLLWFLPGIAVAFVLHELTHAVVARRLAKLPWDAFKFGFNPRALMFYCHCRRPIHLAAYRAVILAPLLLLGPLSVFLVVLYPAAWLALTAGIHLSGCIGDVWIFTMLRKYATDVLVVDHPTEAGCDLYVPTIQK
;
A
#
# COMPACT_ATOMS: atom_id res chain seq x y z
N SER A 1 7.99 13.41 -20.39
CA SER A 1 7.69 14.44 -21.40
C SER A 1 6.22 14.37 -21.75
N ILE A 2 5.46 15.46 -21.53
CA ILE A 2 4.02 15.57 -21.88
C ILE A 2 3.75 15.20 -23.35
N LEU A 3 4.77 15.36 -24.21
CA LEU A 3 4.76 14.96 -25.61
C LEU A 3 4.55 13.45 -25.86
N PHE A 4 4.88 12.57 -24.90
CA PHE A 4 4.70 11.12 -25.07
C PHE A 4 3.27 10.65 -24.79
N VAL A 5 2.53 11.40 -23.97
CA VAL A 5 1.12 11.12 -23.63
C VAL A 5 0.19 11.49 -24.79
N LEU A 6 0.56 12.48 -25.60
CA LEU A 6 -0.24 12.96 -26.74
C LEU A 6 -0.11 12.11 -28.01
N VAL A 7 0.84 11.17 -28.05
CA VAL A 7 1.11 10.31 -29.23
C VAL A 7 0.48 8.91 -29.08
N LEU A 8 -0.14 8.59 -27.93
CA LEU A 8 -0.82 7.31 -27.77
C LEU A 8 -2.07 7.26 -28.66
N PRO A 9 -2.16 6.31 -29.60
CA PRO A 9 -3.32 6.19 -30.47
C PRO A 9 -4.55 5.91 -29.62
N HIS A 10 -5.52 6.82 -29.68
CA HIS A 10 -6.87 6.66 -29.13
C HIS A 10 -7.54 5.42 -29.73
N ARG A 11 -7.32 4.22 -29.18
CA ARG A 11 -8.02 3.02 -29.64
C ARG A 11 -8.19 1.99 -28.52
N HIS A 12 -9.11 2.24 -27.62
CA HIS A 12 -10.09 1.22 -27.26
C HIS A 12 -11.43 1.93 -27.03
N PRO A 13 -12.50 1.59 -27.77
CA PRO A 13 -13.82 2.05 -27.42
C PRO A 13 -14.09 1.60 -25.98
N ILE A 14 -14.63 2.50 -25.17
CA ILE A 14 -15.18 2.19 -23.85
C ILE A 14 -16.32 1.21 -24.11
N GLY A 15 -15.99 -0.07 -24.20
CA GLY A 15 -16.97 -1.13 -24.27
C GLY A 15 -17.46 -1.34 -22.85
N ASP A 16 -18.77 -1.30 -22.64
CA ASP A 16 -19.44 -1.53 -21.34
C ASP A 16 -18.95 -2.80 -20.62
N ARG A 17 -18.40 -3.77 -21.37
CA ARG A 17 -17.83 -5.02 -20.84
C ARG A 17 -16.45 -4.87 -20.18
N SER A 18 -15.68 -3.83 -20.50
CA SER A 18 -14.35 -3.62 -19.91
C SER A 18 -14.42 -3.22 -18.43
N LEU A 19 -15.51 -2.57 -18.01
CA LEU A 19 -15.79 -2.24 -16.61
C LEU A 19 -16.07 -3.49 -15.75
N LEU A 20 -16.38 -4.65 -16.35
CA LEU A 20 -16.52 -5.91 -15.60
C LEU A 20 -15.21 -6.31 -14.90
N TRP A 21 -14.06 -5.88 -15.42
CA TRP A 21 -12.74 -6.16 -14.84
C TRP A 21 -12.36 -5.22 -13.70
N PHE A 22 -13.11 -4.15 -13.49
CA PHE A 22 -12.80 -3.13 -12.50
C PHE A 22 -12.89 -3.65 -11.06
N LEU A 23 -13.99 -4.31 -10.69
CA LEU A 23 -14.17 -4.82 -9.32
C LEU A 23 -13.14 -5.90 -8.95
N PRO A 24 -12.88 -6.92 -9.80
CA PRO A 24 -11.77 -7.85 -9.55
C PRO A 24 -10.41 -7.15 -9.53
N GLY A 25 -10.21 -6.16 -10.41
CA GLY A 25 -8.97 -5.38 -10.48
C GLY A 25 -8.66 -4.66 -9.17
N ILE A 26 -9.65 -3.99 -8.58
CA ILE A 26 -9.50 -3.33 -7.27
C ILE A 26 -9.15 -4.34 -6.18
N ALA A 27 -9.86 -5.46 -6.11
CA ALA A 27 -9.61 -6.48 -5.09
C ALA A 27 -8.17 -7.01 -5.19
N VAL A 28 -7.70 -7.32 -6.39
CA VAL A 28 -6.32 -7.75 -6.64
C VAL A 28 -5.32 -6.65 -6.25
N ALA A 29 -5.59 -5.40 -6.61
CA ALA A 29 -4.70 -4.28 -6.29
C ALA A 29 -4.49 -4.11 -4.78
N PHE A 30 -5.55 -4.17 -3.97
CA PHE A 30 -5.43 -4.07 -2.51
C PHE A 30 -4.85 -5.34 -1.86
N VAL A 31 -5.06 -6.53 -2.42
CA VAL A 31 -4.33 -7.73 -1.96
C VAL A 31 -2.83 -7.57 -2.19
N LEU A 32 -2.44 -7.06 -3.37
CA LEU A 32 -1.03 -6.78 -3.67
C LEU A 32 -0.46 -5.65 -2.80
N HIS A 33 -1.28 -4.67 -2.43
CA HIS A 33 -0.92 -3.60 -1.49
C HIS A 33 -0.49 -4.17 -0.14
N GLU A 34 -1.39 -4.93 0.50
CA GLU A 34 -1.11 -5.55 1.81
C GLU A 34 0.05 -6.56 1.74
N LEU A 35 0.15 -7.32 0.65
CA LEU A 35 1.27 -8.23 0.42
C LEU A 35 2.61 -7.47 0.29
N THR A 36 2.59 -6.28 -0.31
CA THR A 36 3.80 -5.45 -0.48
C THR A 36 4.33 -5.00 0.87
N HIS A 37 3.46 -4.59 1.80
CA HIS A 37 3.86 -4.32 3.19
C HIS A 37 4.55 -5.53 3.82
N ALA A 38 3.92 -6.71 3.74
CA ALA A 38 4.48 -7.92 4.32
C ALA A 38 5.85 -8.28 3.71
N VAL A 39 5.97 -8.25 2.37
CA VAL A 39 7.23 -8.57 1.67
C VAL A 39 8.36 -7.62 2.07
N VAL A 40 8.08 -6.31 2.13
CA VAL A 40 9.09 -5.32 2.52
C VAL A 40 9.44 -5.46 3.99
N ALA A 41 8.47 -5.67 4.88
CA ALA A 41 8.71 -5.88 6.30
C ALA A 41 9.57 -7.12 6.53
N ARG A 42 9.24 -8.22 5.84
CA ARG A 42 10.01 -9.46 5.86
C ARG A 42 11.47 -9.24 5.47
N ARG A 43 11.72 -8.46 4.42
CA ARG A 43 13.08 -8.18 3.92
C ARG A 43 13.87 -7.24 4.85
N LEU A 44 13.26 -6.14 5.29
CA LEU A 44 13.95 -5.11 6.08
C LEU A 44 14.10 -5.49 7.55
N ALA A 45 13.09 -6.13 8.14
CA ALA A 45 13.09 -6.55 9.54
C ALA A 45 13.42 -8.05 9.73
N LYS A 46 13.79 -8.75 8.64
CA LYS A 46 14.17 -10.18 8.64
C LYS A 46 13.13 -11.09 9.32
N LEU A 47 11.85 -10.75 9.18
CA LEU A 47 10.76 -11.49 9.79
C LEU A 47 10.43 -12.77 8.99
N PRO A 48 9.93 -13.82 9.64
CA PRO A 48 9.30 -14.96 8.97
C PRO A 48 7.84 -14.66 8.57
N TRP A 49 7.24 -15.49 7.70
CA TRP A 49 5.88 -15.28 7.19
C TRP A 49 4.78 -15.46 8.25
N ASP A 50 5.02 -16.27 9.28
CA ASP A 50 4.12 -16.45 10.43
C ASP A 50 4.00 -15.20 11.31
N ALA A 51 4.86 -14.19 11.12
CA ALA A 51 4.74 -12.90 11.78
C ALA A 51 3.57 -12.05 11.24
N PHE A 52 3.01 -12.40 10.09
CA PHE A 52 1.97 -11.62 9.41
C PHE A 52 0.60 -12.29 9.51
N LYS A 53 -0.43 -11.50 9.84
CA LYS A 53 -1.84 -11.92 9.78
C LYS A 53 -2.54 -11.13 8.70
N PHE A 54 -2.96 -11.83 7.65
CA PHE A 54 -3.81 -11.27 6.61
C PHE A 54 -5.29 -11.47 6.94
N GLY A 55 -6.12 -10.56 6.46
CA GLY A 55 -7.57 -10.73 6.51
C GLY A 55 -8.32 -9.67 5.71
N PHE A 56 -9.64 -9.70 5.84
CA PHE A 56 -10.55 -8.76 5.23
C PHE A 56 -11.52 -8.24 6.29
N ASN A 57 -11.66 -6.93 6.40
CA ASN A 57 -12.64 -6.28 7.26
C ASN A 57 -13.84 -5.85 6.41
N PRO A 58 -14.98 -6.57 6.47
CA PRO A 58 -16.14 -6.24 5.65
C PRO A 58 -16.82 -4.92 6.07
N ARG A 59 -16.64 -4.47 7.32
CA ARG A 59 -17.20 -3.18 7.78
C ARG A 59 -16.46 -1.99 7.16
N ALA A 60 -15.15 -2.11 7.00
CA ALA A 60 -14.32 -1.10 6.35
C ALA A 60 -14.16 -1.34 4.84
N LEU A 61 -14.55 -2.52 4.33
CA LEU A 61 -14.28 -3.00 2.96
C LEU A 61 -12.79 -2.96 2.61
N MET A 62 -11.93 -3.30 3.58
CA MET A 62 -10.47 -3.22 3.44
C MET A 62 -9.83 -4.59 3.68
N PHE A 63 -8.86 -4.94 2.84
CA PHE A 63 -7.87 -5.96 3.17
C PHE A 63 -6.91 -5.39 4.20
N TYR A 64 -6.30 -6.25 5.01
CA TYR A 64 -5.29 -5.83 5.97
C TYR A 64 -4.18 -6.88 6.10
N CYS A 65 -2.97 -6.42 6.40
CA CYS A 65 -1.84 -7.21 6.85
C CYS A 65 -1.30 -6.64 8.17
N HIS A 66 -1.46 -7.40 9.27
CA HIS A 66 -0.89 -7.03 10.57
C HIS A 66 0.43 -7.75 10.83
N CYS A 67 1.49 -6.98 11.08
CA CYS A 67 2.75 -7.48 11.61
C CYS A 67 2.66 -7.62 13.13
N ARG A 68 2.64 -8.87 13.63
CA ARG A 68 2.52 -9.19 15.06
C ARG A 68 3.83 -9.04 15.84
N ARG A 69 4.94 -8.73 15.17
CA ARG A 69 6.25 -8.56 15.80
C ARG A 69 6.68 -7.10 15.73
N PRO A 70 7.28 -6.56 16.81
CA PRO A 70 7.79 -5.21 16.80
C PRO A 70 8.97 -5.08 15.83
N ILE A 71 9.01 -3.97 15.09
CA ILE A 71 10.11 -3.62 14.18
C ILE A 71 10.58 -2.19 14.44
N HIS A 72 11.83 -1.88 14.11
CA HIS A 72 12.33 -0.50 14.23
C HIS A 72 11.55 0.45 13.32
N LEU A 73 11.29 1.67 13.82
CA LEU A 73 10.53 2.68 13.09
C LEU A 73 11.15 3.05 11.74
N ALA A 74 12.47 3.01 11.60
CA ALA A 74 13.14 3.16 10.30
C ALA A 74 12.62 2.16 9.26
N ALA A 75 12.55 0.88 9.62
CA ALA A 75 12.03 -0.16 8.73
C ALA A 75 10.53 0.01 8.52
N TYR A 76 9.77 0.30 9.59
CA TYR A 76 8.32 0.52 9.52
C TYR A 76 7.95 1.63 8.52
N ARG A 77 8.66 2.76 8.54
CA ARG A 77 8.48 3.87 7.60
C ARG A 77 8.65 3.46 6.13
N ALA A 78 9.64 2.62 5.85
CA ALA A 78 9.85 2.09 4.50
C ALA A 78 8.77 1.08 4.11
N VAL A 79 8.31 0.26 5.06
CA VAL A 79 7.23 -0.71 4.87
C VAL A 79 5.93 -0.02 4.49
N ILE A 80 5.50 0.98 5.26
CA ILE A 80 4.21 1.66 5.01
C ILE A 80 4.22 2.42 3.69
N LEU A 81 5.35 3.04 3.27
CA LEU A 81 5.40 3.72 1.98
C LEU A 81 5.59 2.77 0.78
N ALA A 82 5.88 1.49 1.02
CA ALA A 82 6.24 0.56 -0.04
C ALA A 82 5.15 0.38 -1.13
N PRO A 83 3.84 0.24 -0.82
CA PRO A 83 2.84 0.08 -1.86
C PRO A 83 2.77 1.30 -2.78
N LEU A 84 2.83 2.51 -2.22
CA LEU A 84 2.88 3.74 -3.01
C LEU A 84 4.11 3.77 -3.92
N LEU A 85 5.29 3.48 -3.37
CA LEU A 85 6.56 3.63 -4.09
C LEU A 85 6.84 2.51 -5.09
N LEU A 86 6.29 1.30 -4.89
CA LEU A 86 6.50 0.15 -5.75
C LEU A 86 5.33 -0.09 -6.71
N LEU A 87 4.10 -0.16 -6.17
CA LEU A 87 2.91 -0.43 -6.99
C LEU A 87 2.41 0.82 -7.70
N GLY A 88 2.67 2.03 -7.18
CA GLY A 88 2.27 3.27 -7.84
C GLY A 88 2.92 3.47 -9.21
N PRO A 89 4.26 3.49 -9.32
CA PRO A 89 4.95 3.56 -10.62
C PRO A 89 4.58 2.40 -11.55
N LEU A 90 4.44 1.19 -11.01
CA LEU A 90 4.00 0.02 -11.77
C LEU A 90 2.59 0.25 -12.37
N SER A 91 1.66 0.78 -11.58
CA SER A 91 0.30 1.05 -12.03
C SER A 91 0.27 2.09 -13.15
N VAL A 92 1.05 3.18 -13.01
CA VAL A 92 1.18 4.20 -14.07
C VAL A 92 1.78 3.60 -15.34
N PHE A 93 2.83 2.78 -15.20
CA PHE A 93 3.45 2.09 -16.33
C PHE A 93 2.45 1.18 -17.07
N LEU A 94 1.67 0.39 -16.33
CA LEU A 94 0.64 -0.49 -16.91
C LEU A 94 -0.46 0.30 -17.62
N VAL A 95 -0.91 1.43 -17.07
CA VAL A 95 -1.91 2.30 -17.71
C VAL A 95 -1.37 2.92 -19.01
N VAL A 96 -0.10 3.32 -19.03
CA VAL A 96 0.54 3.86 -20.25
C VAL A 96 0.68 2.77 -21.31
N LEU A 97 1.06 1.56 -20.92
CA LEU A 97 1.24 0.43 -21.84
C LEU A 97 -0.10 -0.09 -22.38
N TYR A 98 -1.14 -0.10 -21.54
CA TYR A 98 -2.48 -0.59 -21.87
C TYR A 98 -3.54 0.41 -21.37
N PRO A 99 -3.85 1.47 -22.14
CA PRO A 99 -4.74 2.55 -21.72
C PRO A 99 -6.20 2.11 -21.72
N ALA A 100 -6.59 1.36 -20.69
CA ALA A 100 -7.94 0.90 -20.44
C ALA A 100 -8.56 1.65 -19.25
N ALA A 101 -9.82 2.08 -19.40
CA ALA A 101 -10.52 2.85 -18.37
C ALA A 101 -10.58 2.12 -17.02
N TRP A 102 -10.90 0.81 -17.01
CA TRP A 102 -10.94 0.02 -15.78
C TRP A 102 -9.57 -0.05 -15.08
N LEU A 103 -8.47 -0.10 -15.84
CA LEU A 103 -7.12 -0.14 -15.29
C LEU A 103 -6.72 1.21 -14.71
N ALA A 104 -7.04 2.31 -15.41
CA ALA A 104 -6.83 3.67 -14.91
C ALA A 104 -7.63 3.95 -13.62
N LEU A 105 -8.90 3.51 -13.58
CA LEU A 105 -9.74 3.61 -12.38
C LEU A 105 -9.18 2.75 -11.23
N THR A 106 -8.77 1.51 -11.51
CA THR A 106 -8.14 0.63 -10.51
C THR A 106 -6.87 1.25 -9.94
N ALA A 107 -6.00 1.78 -10.81
CA ALA A 107 -4.77 2.47 -10.42
C ALA A 107 -5.06 3.72 -9.58
N GLY A 108 -6.02 4.54 -9.98
CA GLY A 108 -6.42 5.75 -9.26
C GLY A 108 -6.97 5.44 -7.86
N ILE A 109 -7.84 4.43 -7.75
CA ILE A 109 -8.39 4.01 -6.46
C ILE A 109 -7.30 3.42 -5.56
N HIS A 110 -6.45 2.53 -6.07
CA HIS A 110 -5.32 1.99 -5.30
C HIS A 110 -4.39 3.12 -4.79
N LEU A 111 -4.02 4.07 -5.66
CA LEU A 111 -3.19 5.22 -5.27
C LEU A 111 -3.86 6.10 -4.20
N SER A 112 -5.18 6.28 -4.27
CA SER A 112 -5.93 6.98 -3.22
C SER A 112 -5.93 6.19 -1.90
N GLY A 113 -5.95 4.86 -1.95
CA GLY A 113 -5.79 3.99 -0.79
C GLY A 113 -4.49 4.22 -0.02
N CYS A 114 -3.40 4.53 -0.74
CA CYS A 114 -2.10 4.84 -0.13
C CYS A 114 -2.07 6.17 0.66
N ILE A 115 -3.14 6.98 0.65
CA ILE A 115 -3.21 8.21 1.46
C ILE A 115 -3.09 7.87 2.95
N GLY A 116 -3.68 6.75 3.38
CA GLY A 116 -3.57 6.26 4.76
C GLY A 116 -2.12 6.00 5.16
N ASP A 117 -1.34 5.37 4.27
CA ASP A 117 0.08 5.09 4.51
C ASP A 117 0.91 6.36 4.66
N VAL A 118 0.67 7.34 3.76
CA VAL A 118 1.36 8.63 3.79
C VAL A 118 0.99 9.40 5.05
N TRP A 119 -0.27 9.31 5.49
CA TRP A 119 -0.73 9.91 6.73
C TRP A 119 -0.03 9.31 7.94
N ILE A 120 -0.02 7.97 8.07
CA ILE A 120 0.67 7.26 9.16
C ILE A 120 2.16 7.60 9.14
N PHE A 121 2.81 7.52 7.98
CA PHE A 121 4.21 7.89 7.81
C PHE A 121 4.47 9.30 8.33
N THR A 122 3.63 10.26 7.92
CA THR A 122 3.75 11.66 8.31
C THR A 122 3.63 11.85 9.82
N MET A 123 2.67 11.18 10.46
CA MET A 123 2.49 11.20 11.92
C MET A 123 3.70 10.63 12.66
N LEU A 124 4.33 9.60 12.08
CA LEU A 124 5.46 8.92 12.69
C LEU A 124 6.79 9.67 12.52
N ARG A 125 6.91 10.63 11.59
CA ARG A 125 8.19 11.33 11.28
C ARG A 125 8.86 12.02 12.48
N LYS A 126 8.08 12.44 13.46
CA LYS A 126 8.55 13.16 14.66
C LYS A 126 9.28 12.27 15.68
N TYR A 127 9.13 10.95 15.59
CA TYR A 127 9.75 10.01 16.53
C TYR A 127 11.14 9.56 16.07
N ALA A 128 12.00 9.17 17.02
CA ALA A 128 13.32 8.63 16.73
C ALA A 128 13.22 7.29 15.99
N THR A 129 14.14 7.01 15.08
CA THR A 129 14.06 5.88 14.15
C THR A 129 14.34 4.51 14.76
N ASP A 130 14.99 4.51 15.91
CA ASP A 130 15.39 3.33 16.69
C ASP A 130 14.27 2.81 17.60
N VAL A 131 13.20 3.60 17.83
CA VAL A 131 12.04 3.12 18.60
C VAL A 131 11.37 1.94 17.90
N LEU A 132 10.80 1.04 18.69
CA LEU A 132 10.06 -0.10 18.19
C LEU A 132 8.60 0.27 17.94
N VAL A 133 8.05 -0.28 16.86
CA VAL A 133 6.67 -0.10 16.44
C VAL A 133 6.05 -1.46 16.17
N VAL A 134 4.81 -1.64 16.61
CA VAL A 134 4.00 -2.82 16.31
C VAL A 134 2.63 -2.39 15.80
N ASP A 135 2.07 -3.10 14.83
CA ASP A 135 0.71 -2.78 14.37
C ASP A 135 -0.29 -3.04 15.49
N HIS A 136 -1.30 -2.17 15.60
CA HIS A 136 -2.36 -2.36 16.58
C HIS A 136 -3.16 -3.64 16.24
N PRO A 137 -3.47 -4.50 17.21
CA PRO A 137 -4.01 -5.85 16.95
C PRO A 137 -5.40 -5.87 16.31
N THR A 138 -6.16 -4.77 16.43
CA THR A 138 -7.58 -4.69 16.04
C THR A 138 -7.96 -3.44 15.26
N GLU A 139 -7.09 -2.44 15.18
CA GLU A 139 -7.42 -1.12 14.61
C GLU A 139 -6.37 -0.68 13.59
N ALA A 140 -6.74 0.26 12.73
CA ALA A 140 -5.81 0.88 11.82
C ALA A 140 -4.89 1.82 12.60
N GLY A 141 -3.62 1.46 12.73
CA GLY A 141 -2.64 2.21 13.50
C GLY A 141 -1.54 1.31 14.06
N CYS A 142 -0.67 1.91 14.86
CA CYS A 142 0.47 1.22 15.46
C CYS A 142 0.78 1.77 16.86
N ASP A 143 1.28 0.90 17.72
CA ASP A 143 1.80 1.25 19.04
C ASP A 143 3.30 1.51 18.96
N LEU A 144 3.75 2.59 19.62
CA LEU A 144 5.16 2.95 19.73
C LEU A 144 5.70 2.66 21.13
N TYR A 145 6.81 1.94 21.20
CA TYR A 145 7.57 1.73 22.44
C TYR A 145 8.64 2.81 22.57
N VAL A 146 8.25 3.98 23.09
CA VAL A 146 9.17 5.10 23.35
C VAL A 146 9.81 4.90 24.73
N PRO A 147 11.16 4.90 24.85
CA PRO A 147 11.81 4.85 26.16
C PRO A 147 11.37 6.06 26.99
N THR A 148 10.79 5.84 28.16
CA THR A 148 10.45 6.92 29.08
C THR A 148 11.75 7.44 29.68
N ILE A 149 12.07 8.73 29.50
CA ILE A 149 13.11 9.37 30.30
C ILE A 149 12.59 9.36 31.75
N GLN A 150 13.10 8.44 32.58
CA GLN A 150 12.93 8.56 34.03
C GLN A 150 13.66 9.85 34.44
N LYS A 151 12.89 10.86 34.85
CA LYS A 151 13.40 12.04 35.54
C LYS A 151 13.74 11.69 36.97
#